data_AF-A0A4P6P836-F1
#
_entry.id   AF-A0A4P6P836-F1
#
_cell.length_a   1.000
_cell.length_b   1.000
_cell.length_c   1.000
_cell.angle_alpha   90.00
_cell.angle_beta   90.00
_cell.angle_gamma   90.00
#
_symmetry.space_group_name_H-M   'P 1'
#
loop_
_entity.id
_entity.type
_entity.pdbx_description
1 polymer ?
#
loop_
_entity_poly.entity_id
_entity_poly.type
_entity_poly.pdbx_seq_one_letter_code
_entity_poly.pdbx_strand_id
1 'polypeptide(L)'
;MSEQTPAHHLPVRHPPKRLWQKITLVIANLSFLCAAIGIVVTLIYGNSVEAEYKAAMGAITFFCFAVGVVCKALGGTSIPSLKLEPQNKKPE
;
A
#
# COMPACT_ATOMS: atom_id res chain seq x y z
N MET A 1 34.96 -12.65 -31.55
CA MET A 1 34.63 -12.47 -30.12
C MET A 1 33.71 -11.26 -30.05
N SER A 2 32.39 -11.44 -30.12
CA SER A 2 31.45 -10.30 -30.10
C SER A 2 31.04 -10.05 -28.66
N GLU A 3 31.51 -8.93 -28.10
CA GLU A 3 31.03 -8.40 -26.82
C GLU A 3 29.54 -8.10 -26.91
N GLN A 4 28.73 -8.94 -26.28
CA GLN A 4 27.30 -8.71 -26.11
C GLN A 4 27.11 -7.82 -24.87
N THR A 5 27.04 -6.51 -25.09
CA THR A 5 26.79 -5.51 -24.05
C THR A 5 25.37 -5.68 -23.50
N PRO A 6 25.15 -5.67 -22.17
CA PRO A 6 23.85 -5.98 -21.57
C PRO A 6 22.82 -4.90 -21.94
N ALA A 7 21.61 -5.33 -22.28
CA ALA A 7 20.48 -4.52 -22.74
C ALA A 7 19.89 -3.61 -21.62
N HIS A 8 20.68 -2.68 -21.09
CA HIS A 8 20.31 -1.79 -19.99
C HIS A 8 19.60 -0.49 -20.40
N HIS A 9 19.23 -0.32 -21.67
CA HIS A 9 18.77 0.96 -22.24
C HIS A 9 17.28 1.02 -22.61
N LEU A 10 16.47 0.01 -22.25
CA LEU A 10 15.03 0.07 -22.51
C LEU A 10 14.36 0.95 -21.43
N PRO A 11 13.68 2.05 -21.81
CA PRO A 11 12.94 2.87 -20.85
C PRO A 11 11.84 2.01 -20.24
N VAL A 12 11.98 1.68 -18.96
CA VAL A 12 10.97 0.94 -18.20
C VAL A 12 9.72 1.81 -18.13
N ARG A 13 8.78 1.59 -19.06
CA ARG A 13 7.48 2.25 -19.07
C ARG A 13 6.68 1.71 -17.88
N HIS A 14 6.69 2.44 -16.77
CA HIS A 14 5.78 2.16 -15.67
C HIS A 14 4.34 2.40 -16.15
N PRO A 15 3.45 1.38 -16.09
CA PRO A 15 2.05 1.59 -16.44
C PRO A 15 1.45 2.68 -15.55
N PRO A 16 0.57 3.53 -16.09
CA PRO A 16 -0.01 4.62 -15.33
C PRO A 16 -0.72 4.08 -14.09
N LYS A 17 -0.41 4.66 -12.92
CA LYS A 17 -1.03 4.26 -11.64
C LYS A 17 -2.54 4.35 -11.76
N ARG A 18 -3.22 3.22 -11.61
CA ARG A 18 -4.69 3.13 -11.74
C ARG A 18 -5.35 3.99 -10.65
N LEU A 19 -6.54 4.52 -10.95
CA LEU A 19 -7.34 5.31 -9.97
C LEU A 19 -7.53 4.56 -8.64
N TRP A 20 -7.71 3.24 -8.71
CA TRP A 20 -7.83 2.37 -7.54
C TRP A 20 -6.57 2.31 -6.66
N GLN A 21 -5.36 2.38 -7.25
CA GLN A 21 -4.10 2.48 -6.49
C GLN A 21 -3.97 3.83 -5.78
N LYS A 22 -4.43 4.91 -6.41
CA LYS A 22 -4.43 6.23 -5.77
C LYS A 22 -5.38 6.24 -4.57
N ILE A 23 -6.57 5.67 -4.71
CA ILE A 23 -7.55 5.58 -3.61
C ILE A 23 -7.00 4.74 -2.45
N THR A 24 -6.39 3.58 -2.73
CA THR A 24 -5.76 2.74 -1.67
C THR A 24 -4.61 3.45 -0.98
N LEU A 25 -3.82 4.24 -1.71
CA LEU A 25 -2.74 5.03 -1.11
C LEU A 25 -3.28 6.13 -0.17
N VAL A 26 -4.38 6.79 -0.55
CA VAL A 26 -5.04 7.79 0.30
C VAL A 26 -5.59 7.14 1.57
N ILE A 27 -6.29 6.01 1.44
CA ILE A 27 -6.83 5.25 2.57
C ILE A 27 -5.70 4.80 3.50
N ALA A 28 -4.58 4.32 2.94
CA ALA A 28 -3.41 3.93 3.72
C ALA A 28 -2.89 5.10 4.57
N ASN A 29 -2.70 6.28 3.97
CA ASN A 29 -2.21 7.46 4.68
C ASN A 29 -3.16 7.92 5.79
N LEU A 30 -4.48 7.90 5.53
CA LEU A 30 -5.49 8.20 6.54
C LEU A 30 -5.44 7.19 7.70
N SER A 31 -5.27 5.91 7.40
CA SER A 31 -5.19 4.85 8.41
C SER A 31 -3.94 5.00 9.29
N PHE A 32 -2.79 5.36 8.70
CA PHE A 32 -1.59 5.70 9.47
C PHE A 32 -1.76 6.94 10.34
N LEU A 33 -2.48 7.97 9.85
CA LEU A 33 -2.78 9.16 10.64
C LEU A 33 -3.65 8.81 11.85
N CYS A 34 -4.72 8.04 11.66
CA CYS A 34 -5.57 7.56 12.75
C CYS A 34 -4.80 6.69 13.76
N ALA A 35 -3.92 5.81 13.29
CA ALA A 35 -3.08 4.99 14.17
C ALA A 35 -2.13 5.87 15.01
N ALA A 36 -1.50 6.89 14.42
CA ALA A 36 -0.64 7.82 15.13
C ALA A 36 -1.42 8.59 16.21
N ILE A 37 -2.62 9.09 15.89
CA ILE A 37 -3.49 9.76 16.86
C ILE A 37 -3.87 8.81 17.99
N GLY A 38 -4.27 7.58 17.68
CA GLY A 38 -4.64 6.60 18.70
C GLY A 38 -3.49 6.26 19.65
N ILE A 39 -2.25 6.21 19.16
CA ILE A 39 -1.06 6.02 20.01
C ILE A 39 -0.88 7.22 20.95
N VAL A 40 -0.97 8.44 20.44
CA VAL A 40 -0.85 9.66 21.25
C VAL A 40 -1.92 9.72 22.34
N VAL A 41 -3.18 9.45 21.99
CA VAL A 41 -4.28 9.43 22.96
C VAL A 41 -4.06 8.33 24.01
N THR A 42 -3.61 7.14 23.60
CA THR A 42 -3.31 6.05 24.54
C THR A 42 -2.15 6.40 25.48
N LEU A 43 -1.13 7.14 25.03
CA LEU A 43 -0.04 7.59 25.89
C LEU A 43 -0.48 8.61 26.94
N ILE A 44 -1.41 9.52 26.59
CA ILE A 44 -1.88 10.58 27.49
C ILE A 44 -2.95 10.05 28.46
N TYR A 45 -3.91 9.26 27.95
CA TYR A 45 -5.12 8.87 28.68
C TYR A 45 -5.13 7.39 29.09
N GLY A 46 -4.19 6.57 28.64
CA GLY A 46 -4.19 5.11 28.84
C GLY A 46 -4.00 4.64 30.29
N ASN A 47 -3.64 5.54 31.21
CA ASN A 47 -3.60 5.26 32.66
C ASN A 47 -4.85 5.75 33.39
N SER A 48 -5.70 6.54 32.74
CA SER A 48 -6.89 7.16 33.32
C SER A 48 -8.20 6.55 32.83
N VAL A 49 -8.14 5.54 31.95
CA VAL A 49 -9.29 4.82 31.39
C VAL A 49 -9.39 3.42 31.97
N GLU A 50 -10.60 2.88 32.04
CA GLU A 50 -10.83 1.50 32.49
C GLU A 50 -10.11 0.48 31.58
N ALA A 51 -9.83 -0.70 32.13
CA ALA A 51 -9.05 -1.73 31.44
C ALA A 51 -9.64 -2.14 30.08
N GLU A 52 -10.97 -2.15 29.97
CA GLU A 52 -11.70 -2.48 28.75
C GLU A 52 -11.45 -1.46 27.64
N TYR A 53 -11.53 -0.16 27.96
CA TYR A 53 -11.23 0.91 27.01
C TYR A 53 -9.76 0.93 26.62
N LYS A 54 -8.84 0.65 27.57
CA LYS A 54 -7.41 0.53 27.27
C LYS A 54 -7.11 -0.59 26.28
N ALA A 55 -7.74 -1.75 26.47
CA ALA A 55 -7.62 -2.88 25.55
C ALA A 55 -8.21 -2.55 24.17
N ALA A 56 -9.39 -1.91 24.13
CA ALA A 56 -10.04 -1.50 22.88
C ALA A 56 -9.20 -0.48 22.11
N MET A 57 -8.60 0.51 22.78
CA MET A 57 -7.71 1.50 22.16
C MET A 57 -6.49 0.87 21.51
N GLY A 58 -5.87 -0.11 22.18
CA GLY A 58 -4.76 -0.90 21.64
C GLY A 58 -5.17 -1.73 20.41
N ALA A 59 -6.34 -2.38 20.47
CA ALA A 59 -6.84 -3.18 19.36
C ALA A 59 -7.15 -2.32 18.11
N ILE A 60 -7.80 -1.16 18.29
CA ILE A 60 -8.15 -0.25 17.19
C ILE A 60 -6.90 0.35 16.54
N THR A 61 -5.91 0.74 17.34
CA THR A 61 -4.63 1.26 16.80
C THR A 61 -3.88 0.20 16.01
N PHE A 62 -3.81 -1.03 16.53
CA PHE A 62 -3.19 -2.15 15.82
C PHE A 62 -3.91 -2.45 14.50
N PHE A 63 -5.24 -2.48 14.52
CA PHE A 63 -6.04 -2.72 13.32
C PHE A 63 -5.82 -1.63 12.25
N CYS A 64 -5.88 -0.34 12.62
CA CYS A 64 -5.59 0.76 11.69
C CYS A 64 -4.18 0.67 11.10
N PHE A 65 -3.19 0.32 11.93
CA PHE A 65 -1.83 0.13 11.45
C PHE A 65 -1.74 -1.03 10.44
N ALA A 66 -2.33 -2.18 10.75
CA ALA A 66 -2.33 -3.34 9.87
C ALA A 66 -3.01 -3.06 8.52
N VAL A 67 -4.20 -2.45 8.53
CA VAL A 67 -4.91 -2.04 7.31
C VAL A 67 -4.09 -1.02 6.51
N GLY A 68 -3.50 -0.03 7.19
CA GLY A 68 -2.62 0.96 6.59
C GLY A 68 -1.43 0.31 5.87
N VAL A 69 -0.75 -0.66 6.49
CA VAL A 69 0.37 -1.39 5.89
C VAL A 69 -0.08 -2.17 4.64
N VAL A 70 -1.19 -2.91 4.73
CA VAL A 70 -1.71 -3.69 3.59
C VAL A 70 -2.07 -2.78 2.42
N CYS A 71 -2.82 -1.70 2.67
CA CYS A 71 -3.19 -0.75 1.62
C CYS A 71 -1.98 -0.03 1.02
N LYS A 72 -0.96 0.28 1.83
CA LYS A 72 0.28 0.90 1.37
C LYS A 72 1.10 -0.05 0.50
N ALA A 73 1.16 -1.33 0.86
CA ALA A 73 1.80 -2.37 0.05
C ALA A 73 1.08 -2.51 -1.30
N LEU A 74 -0.26 -2.64 -1.30
CA LEU A 74 -1.07 -2.77 -2.51
C LEU A 74 -0.97 -1.52 -3.43
N GLY A 75 -1.01 -0.32 -2.84
CA GLY A 75 -0.87 0.94 -3.57
C GLY A 75 0.55 1.23 -4.07
N GLY A 76 1.57 0.67 -3.39
CA GLY A 76 2.99 0.82 -3.71
C GLY A 76 3.47 -0.14 -4.80
N THR A 77 2.87 -1.32 -4.91
CA THR A 77 3.18 -2.26 -5.98
C THR A 77 2.59 -1.80 -7.31
N SER A 78 3.41 -1.50 -8.31
CA SER A 78 2.96 -1.32 -9.69
C SER A 78 2.64 -2.68 -10.30
N ILE A 79 1.48 -3.25 -9.95
CA ILE A 79 1.06 -4.54 -10.50
C ILE A 79 0.94 -4.40 -12.03
N PRO A 80 1.77 -5.11 -12.81
CA PRO A 80 1.66 -5.10 -14.26
C PRO A 80 0.27 -5.60 -14.64
N SER A 81 -0.34 -4.98 -15.66
CA SER A 81 -1.70 -5.31 -16.08
C SER A 81 -1.78 -6.78 -16.49
N LEU A 82 -2.38 -7.63 -15.65
CA LEU A 82 -2.70 -9.04 -15.90
C LEU A 82 -3.75 -9.24 -17.01
N LYS A 83 -4.12 -8.17 -17.72
CA LYS A 83 -4.89 -8.30 -18.95
C LYS A 83 -3.97 -9.01 -19.94
N LEU A 84 -4.21 -10.30 -20.14
CA LEU A 84 -3.71 -11.02 -21.30
C LEU A 84 -4.21 -10.23 -22.50
N GLU A 85 -3.31 -9.48 -23.14
CA GLU A 85 -3.59 -8.92 -24.44
C GLU A 85 -3.96 -10.13 -25.32
N PRO A 86 -5.16 -10.21 -25.90
CA PRO A 86 -5.43 -11.24 -26.88
C PRO A 86 -4.39 -11.03 -27.97
N GLN A 87 -3.42 -11.94 -28.05
CA GLN A 87 -2.56 -12.15 -29.20
C GLN A 87 -3.48 -12.58 -30.35
N ASN A 88 -4.28 -11.64 -30.87
CA ASN A 88 -4.91 -11.81 -32.15
C ASN A 88 -3.81 -11.65 -33.18
N LYS A 89 -3.27 -12.81 -33.53
CA LYS A 89 -2.21 -13.06 -34.49
C LYS A 89 -2.34 -12.12 -35.69
N LYS A 90 -1.22 -11.48 -36.06
CA LYS A 90 -0.94 -11.29 -37.48
C LYS A 90 -0.67 -12.68 -38.07
N PRO A 91 -1.48 -13.10 -39.04
CA PRO A 91 -0.97 -13.35 -40.38
C PRO A 91 -1.89 -12.57 -41.35
N GLU A 92 -1.44 -11.82 -42.34
CA GLU A 92 -0.28 -11.90 -43.22
C GLU A 92 0.22 -10.48 -43.53
#